data_AF-A0A8J7Y1B0-F1
#
_entry.id   AF-A0A8J7Y1B0-F1
#
_cell.length_a   1.000
_cell.length_b   1.000
_cell.length_c   1.000
_cell.angle_alpha   90.00
_cell.angle_beta   90.00
_cell.angle_gamma   90.00
#
_symmetry.space_group_name_H-M   'P 1'
#
loop_
_entity.id
_entity.type
_entity.pdbx_description
1 polymer ?
#
loop_
_entity_poly.entity_id
_entity_poly.type
_entity_poly.pdbx_seq_one_letter_code
_entity_poly.pdbx_strand_id
1 'polypeptide(L)'
;MFLKDLYYLGNSWRTPRKPFHTVEKYQLKMLKAAVRHAYRHSAFYHEKFRRAGVGPEDITCLKDIEKLPFTTKEELLKAGTSVVARNIPPSHHRFITTSGSTGKKLRIVHSEDFLAHSTALFYRIYWDWGMRPFKSISYIRYEQLEPKLIERLGITRSNHISTFTDVKSQSDLVLSQNPHVLVGHPPDLVALARAMRARGVEMNFD
;
A
#
# COMPACT_ATOMS: atom_id res chain seq x y z
N MET A 1 -11.63 -11.78 6.02
CA MET A 1 -10.81 -11.30 4.89
C MET A 1 -11.61 -11.10 3.58
N PHE A 2 -12.11 -12.15 2.91
CA PHE A 2 -12.70 -12.07 1.55
C PHE A 2 -13.85 -11.06 1.33
N LEU A 3 -14.86 -11.04 2.20
CA LEU A 3 -16.01 -10.12 2.06
C LEU A 3 -15.59 -8.64 2.14
N LYS A 4 -14.54 -8.34 2.92
CA LYS A 4 -13.99 -6.98 3.03
C LYS A 4 -13.26 -6.57 1.74
N ASP A 5 -12.52 -7.50 1.14
CA ASP A 5 -11.83 -7.26 -0.13
C ASP A 5 -12.82 -6.91 -1.24
N LEU A 6 -13.93 -7.65 -1.34
CA LEU A 6 -15.01 -7.37 -2.31
C LEU A 6 -15.71 -6.03 -2.03
N TYR A 7 -16.00 -5.73 -0.75
CA TYR A 7 -16.58 -4.46 -0.35
C TYR A 7 -15.68 -3.28 -0.73
N TYR A 8 -14.38 -3.37 -0.44
CA TYR A 8 -13.43 -2.31 -0.77
C TYR A 8 -13.19 -2.18 -2.28
N LEU A 9 -13.21 -3.29 -3.03
CA LEU A 9 -13.08 -3.28 -4.48
C LEU A 9 -14.28 -2.61 -5.16
N GLY A 10 -15.51 -2.95 -4.74
CA GLY A 10 -16.71 -2.30 -5.26
C GLY A 10 -16.73 -0.79 -4.97
N ASN A 11 -16.26 -0.37 -3.79
CA ASN A 11 -16.14 1.04 -3.44
C ASN A 11 -15.04 1.77 -4.23
N SER A 12 -13.90 1.13 -4.47
CA SER A 12 -12.79 1.75 -5.21
C SER A 12 -13.15 2.03 -6.67
N TRP A 13 -14.06 1.25 -7.26
CA TRP A 13 -14.53 1.44 -8.64
C TRP A 13 -15.54 2.59 -8.80
N ARG A 14 -16.31 2.87 -7.75
CA ARG A 14 -17.35 3.92 -7.76
C ARG A 14 -16.77 5.29 -7.45
N THR A 15 -15.71 5.35 -6.63
CA THR A 15 -15.21 6.61 -6.06
C THR A 15 -14.66 7.60 -7.11
N PRO A 16 -13.86 7.19 -8.12
CA PRO A 16 -13.33 8.10 -9.14
C PRO A 16 -14.41 8.74 -10.03
N ARG A 17 -15.62 8.17 -10.08
CA ARG A 17 -16.74 8.63 -10.92
C ARG A 17 -17.71 9.56 -10.19
N LYS A 18 -17.40 9.94 -8.94
CA LYS A 18 -18.26 10.80 -8.12
C LYS A 18 -18.01 12.28 -8.44
N PRO A 19 -19.05 13.14 -8.39
CA PRO A 19 -18.86 14.59 -8.50
C PRO A 19 -17.93 15.13 -7.42
N PHE A 20 -17.16 16.18 -7.74
CA PHE A 20 -16.17 16.78 -6.84
C PHE A 20 -16.73 17.13 -5.45
N HIS A 21 -17.91 17.76 -5.37
CA HIS A 21 -18.56 18.08 -4.09
C HIS A 21 -18.83 16.83 -3.22
N THR A 22 -19.09 15.68 -3.85
CA THR A 22 -19.28 14.42 -3.12
C THR A 22 -17.95 13.89 -2.57
N VAL A 23 -16.84 14.16 -3.26
CA VAL A 23 -15.48 13.81 -2.82
C VAL A 23 -15.08 14.65 -1.62
N GLU A 24 -15.29 15.97 -1.64
CA GLU A 24 -14.95 16.84 -0.49
C GLU A 24 -15.72 16.46 0.77
N LYS A 25 -17.04 16.23 0.64
CA LYS A 25 -17.88 15.77 1.77
C LYS A 25 -17.38 14.43 2.32
N TYR A 26 -16.96 13.53 1.44
CA TYR A 26 -16.37 12.25 1.82
C TYR A 26 -15.02 12.43 2.53
N GLN A 27 -14.12 13.26 1.99
CA GLN A 27 -12.83 13.56 2.58
C GLN A 27 -12.99 14.18 3.97
N LEU A 28 -13.91 15.13 4.15
CA LEU A 28 -14.19 15.74 5.45
C LEU A 28 -14.69 14.69 6.46
N LYS A 29 -15.60 13.80 6.03
CA LYS A 29 -16.05 12.68 6.85
C LYS A 29 -14.88 11.78 7.29
N MET A 30 -13.99 11.45 6.36
CA MET A 30 -12.82 10.60 6.64
C MET A 30 -11.79 11.30 7.53
N LEU A 31 -11.55 12.60 7.33
CA LEU A 31 -10.66 13.42 8.17
C LEU A 31 -11.16 13.46 9.61
N LYS A 32 -12.45 13.78 9.81
CA LYS A 32 -13.10 13.77 11.14
C LYS A 32 -12.97 12.39 11.81
N ALA A 33 -13.19 11.31 11.07
CA ALA A 33 -13.06 9.95 11.59
C ALA A 33 -11.61 9.62 11.98
N ALA A 34 -10.63 9.99 11.15
CA ALA A 34 -9.22 9.74 11.39
C ALA A 34 -8.70 10.51 12.61
N VAL A 35 -9.01 11.81 12.72
CA VAL A 35 -8.59 12.64 13.87
C VAL A 35 -9.22 12.13 15.16
N ARG A 36 -10.52 11.81 15.15
CA ARG A 36 -11.23 11.27 16.32
C ARG A 36 -10.65 9.93 16.74
N HIS A 37 -10.36 9.04 15.79
CA HIS A 37 -9.75 7.74 16.06
C HIS A 37 -8.34 7.88 16.64
N ALA A 38 -7.49 8.71 16.02
CA ALA A 38 -6.14 8.98 16.50
C ALA A 38 -6.16 9.57 17.92
N TYR A 39 -7.00 10.59 18.17
CA TYR A 39 -7.11 11.24 19.49
C TYR A 39 -7.59 10.30 20.59
N ARG A 40 -8.50 9.36 20.29
CA ARG A 40 -9.05 8.43 21.28
C ARG A 40 -8.16 7.21 21.53
N HIS A 41 -7.55 6.68 20.48
CA HIS A 41 -6.95 5.34 20.54
C HIS A 41 -5.42 5.32 20.49
N SER A 42 -4.76 6.40 20.07
CA SER A 42 -3.30 6.52 20.07
C SER A 42 -2.84 7.46 21.17
N ALA A 43 -2.04 6.95 22.12
CA ALA A 43 -1.52 7.77 23.22
C ALA A 43 -0.62 8.91 22.71
N PHE A 44 0.16 8.64 21.65
CA PHE A 44 0.98 9.64 20.98
C PHE A 44 0.14 10.80 20.41
N TYR A 45 -0.87 10.48 19.58
CA TYR A 45 -1.69 11.53 18.96
C TYR A 45 -2.59 12.23 19.97
N HIS A 46 -3.07 11.53 20.99
CA HIS A 46 -3.82 12.16 22.09
C HIS A 46 -3.00 13.29 22.73
N GLU A 47 -1.78 13.00 23.17
CA GLU A 47 -0.92 13.99 23.83
C GLU A 47 -0.45 15.08 22.85
N LYS A 48 -0.13 14.72 21.61
CA LYS A 48 0.30 15.68 20.60
C LYS A 48 -0.79 16.70 20.26
N PHE A 49 -2.03 16.24 20.07
CA PHE A 49 -3.17 17.12 19.79
C PHE A 49 -3.54 17.96 21.02
N ARG A 50 -3.51 17.37 22.23
CA ARG A 50 -3.74 18.10 23.49
C ARG A 50 -2.74 19.24 23.68
N ARG A 51 -1.45 19.01 23.42
CA ARG A 51 -0.39 20.05 23.50
C ARG A 51 -0.55 21.16 22.48
N ALA A 52 -1.07 20.83 21.30
CA ALA A 52 -1.38 21.82 20.26
C ALA A 52 -2.68 22.58 20.53
N GLY A 53 -3.45 22.22 21.57
CA GLY A 53 -4.74 22.83 21.86
C GLY A 53 -5.82 22.50 20.85
N VAL A 54 -5.72 21.36 20.15
CA VAL A 54 -6.68 20.94 19.11
C VAL A 54 -7.35 19.62 19.51
N GLY A 55 -8.65 19.55 19.33
CA GLY A 55 -9.50 18.39 19.54
C GLY A 55 -10.26 17.95 18.28
N PRO A 56 -10.90 16.78 18.31
CA PRO A 56 -11.64 16.25 17.15
C PRO A 56 -12.81 17.13 16.68
N GLU A 57 -13.40 17.92 17.58
CA GLU A 57 -14.53 18.79 17.26
C GLU A 57 -14.10 20.10 16.58
N ASP A 58 -12.80 20.44 16.59
CA ASP A 58 -12.26 21.63 15.91
C ASP A 58 -12.13 21.45 14.39
N ILE A 59 -12.36 20.23 13.90
CA ILE A 59 -12.34 19.87 12.48
C ILE A 59 -13.77 19.99 11.93
N THR A 60 -14.10 21.12 11.34
CA THR A 60 -15.44 21.41 10.79
C THR A 60 -15.45 21.41 9.26
N CYS A 61 -14.33 21.76 8.64
CA CYS A 61 -14.09 21.80 7.20
C CYS A 61 -12.73 21.19 6.83
N LEU A 62 -12.45 21.04 5.53
CA LEU A 62 -11.17 20.45 5.07
C LEU A 62 -9.96 21.32 5.41
N LYS A 63 -10.11 22.65 5.41
CA LYS A 63 -9.05 23.60 5.74
C LYS A 63 -8.56 23.47 7.19
N ASP A 64 -9.40 22.95 8.08
CA ASP A 64 -9.04 22.73 9.50
C ASP A 64 -7.93 21.70 9.69
N ILE A 65 -7.53 20.97 8.64
CA ILE A 65 -6.33 20.13 8.67
C ILE A 65 -5.07 20.94 9.02
N GLU A 66 -5.02 22.23 8.68
CA GLU A 66 -3.91 23.15 9.00
C GLU A 66 -3.75 23.39 10.51
N LYS A 67 -4.79 23.12 11.31
CA LYS A 67 -4.72 23.20 12.77
C LYS A 67 -3.94 22.03 13.37
N LEU A 68 -3.85 20.91 12.67
CA LEU A 68 -3.19 19.71 13.19
C LEU A 68 -1.67 19.87 13.13
N PRO A 69 -0.94 19.54 14.22
CA PRO A 69 0.52 19.60 14.20
C PRO A 69 1.09 18.51 13.29
N PHE A 70 2.09 18.87 12.49
CA PHE A 70 2.83 17.90 11.65
C PHE A 70 3.46 16.79 12.49
N THR A 71 3.48 15.57 11.95
CA THR A 71 4.15 14.42 12.57
C THR A 71 5.44 14.10 11.82
N THR A 72 6.56 14.05 12.53
CA THR A 72 7.87 13.74 11.93
C THR A 72 8.29 12.28 12.16
N LYS A 73 9.24 11.80 11.35
CA LYS A 73 9.78 10.45 11.48
C LYS A 73 10.48 10.26 12.84
N GLU A 74 11.18 11.28 13.32
CA GLU A 74 11.92 11.28 14.58
C GLU A 74 10.96 11.14 15.77
N GLU A 75 9.82 11.82 15.73
CA GLU A 75 8.78 11.68 16.74
C GLU A 75 8.23 10.27 16.77
N LEU A 76 7.92 9.68 15.61
CA LEU A 76 7.40 8.31 15.51
C LEU A 76 8.41 7.27 16.03
N LEU A 77 9.69 7.45 15.71
CA LEU A 77 10.77 6.60 16.23
C LEU A 77 10.87 6.67 17.76
N LYS A 78 10.75 7.87 18.34
CA LYS A 78 10.75 8.08 19.80
C LYS A 78 9.48 7.54 20.47
N ALA A 79 8.34 7.68 19.81
CA ALA A 79 7.02 7.27 20.32
C ALA A 79 6.87 5.74 20.42
N GLY A 80 7.58 4.97 19.60
CA GLY A 80 7.54 3.51 19.64
C GLY A 80 6.12 2.96 19.45
N THR A 81 5.63 2.14 20.38
CA THR A 81 4.29 1.55 20.32
C THR A 81 3.17 2.51 20.73
N SER A 82 3.47 3.67 21.32
CA SER A 82 2.43 4.62 21.77
C SER A 82 1.63 5.23 20.61
N VAL A 83 2.15 5.15 19.38
CA VAL A 83 1.42 5.53 18.16
C VAL A 83 0.32 4.53 17.80
N VAL A 84 0.45 3.26 18.19
CA VAL A 84 -0.44 2.17 17.79
C VAL A 84 -1.82 2.33 18.45
N ALA A 85 -2.87 2.17 17.65
CA ALA A 85 -4.24 2.32 18.12
C ALA A 85 -4.64 1.17 19.05
N ARG A 86 -5.06 1.51 20.27
CA ARG A 86 -5.40 0.54 21.33
C ARG A 86 -6.71 -0.22 21.11
N ASN A 87 -7.58 0.26 20.21
CA ASN A 87 -8.85 -0.40 19.90
C ASN A 87 -8.72 -1.53 18.87
N ILE A 88 -7.49 -1.86 18.45
CA ILE A 88 -7.22 -2.97 17.55
C ILE A 88 -6.44 -4.02 18.34
N PRO A 89 -6.94 -5.27 18.44
CA PRO A 89 -6.25 -6.32 19.16
C PRO A 89 -4.93 -6.71 18.46
N PRO A 90 -3.87 -7.07 19.21
CA PRO A 90 -2.58 -7.44 18.64
C PRO A 90 -2.61 -8.57 17.59
N SER A 91 -3.56 -9.50 17.68
CA SER A 91 -3.74 -10.58 16.68
C SER A 91 -4.04 -10.07 15.26
N HIS A 92 -4.58 -8.85 15.15
CA HIS A 92 -4.86 -8.20 13.86
C HIS A 92 -3.77 -7.22 13.43
N HIS A 93 -2.64 -7.14 14.17
CA HIS A 93 -1.50 -6.33 13.79
C HIS A 93 -0.65 -7.03 12.74
N ARG A 94 -0.17 -6.24 11.78
CA ARG A 94 0.78 -6.65 10.76
C ARG A 94 1.89 -5.63 10.72
N PHE A 95 3.11 -6.07 11.04
CA PHE A 95 4.27 -5.19 11.18
C PHE A 95 4.99 -5.06 9.86
N ILE A 96 5.27 -3.82 9.46
CA ILE A 96 6.13 -3.50 8.33
C ILE A 96 7.22 -2.57 8.83
N THR A 97 8.41 -2.72 8.28
CA THR A 97 9.57 -1.91 8.65
C THR A 97 10.07 -1.18 7.42
N THR A 98 10.29 0.13 7.52
CA THR A 98 10.85 0.90 6.40
C THR A 98 12.26 0.39 6.05
N SER A 99 12.63 0.42 4.76
CA SER A 99 13.94 -0.03 4.26
C SER A 99 15.15 0.56 5.00
N GLY A 100 15.03 1.79 5.52
CA GLY A 100 15.98 2.36 6.47
C GLY A 100 17.21 3.01 5.85
N SER A 101 17.07 3.68 4.70
CA SER A 101 18.16 4.42 4.04
C SER A 101 18.85 5.47 4.94
N THR A 102 18.15 5.98 5.96
CA THR A 102 18.66 6.99 6.92
C THR A 102 19.08 6.39 8.27
N GLY A 103 19.37 5.08 8.33
CA GLY A 103 19.89 4.39 9.53
C GLY A 103 18.83 3.78 10.44
N LYS A 104 17.91 4.58 11.00
CA LYS A 104 16.85 4.06 11.89
C LYS A 104 15.60 3.66 11.10
N LYS A 105 15.26 2.37 11.17
CA LYS A 105 14.05 1.82 10.57
C LYS A 105 12.82 2.17 11.41
N LEU A 106 11.79 2.71 10.77
CA LEU A 106 10.51 2.96 11.40
C LEU A 106 9.64 1.71 11.29
N ARG A 107 9.10 1.25 12.43
CA ARG A 107 8.13 0.17 12.49
C ARG A 107 6.72 0.73 12.37
N ILE A 108 5.99 0.28 11.37
CA ILE A 108 4.59 0.65 11.10
C ILE A 108 3.71 -0.57 11.39
N VAL A 109 2.56 -0.32 12.01
CA VAL A 109 1.57 -1.35 12.32
C VAL A 109 0.34 -1.13 11.46
N HIS A 110 0.03 -2.10 10.62
CA HIS A 110 -1.20 -2.14 9.85
C HIS A 110 -2.22 -3.04 10.52
N SER A 111 -3.50 -2.67 10.41
CA SER A 111 -4.60 -3.57 10.71
C SER A 111 -4.87 -4.48 9.51
N GLU A 112 -5.47 -5.65 9.75
CA GLU A 112 -5.98 -6.50 8.68
C GLU A 112 -6.95 -5.75 7.75
N ASP A 113 -7.76 -4.85 8.31
CA ASP A 113 -8.70 -4.02 7.56
C ASP A 113 -8.00 -3.08 6.57
N PHE A 114 -6.89 -2.47 6.99
CA PHE A 114 -6.03 -1.67 6.12
C PHE A 114 -5.48 -2.52 4.96
N LEU A 115 -5.04 -3.76 5.23
CA LEU A 115 -4.49 -4.62 4.19
C LEU A 115 -5.53 -5.02 3.15
N ALA A 116 -6.76 -5.30 3.57
CA ALA A 116 -7.88 -5.57 2.68
C ALA A 116 -8.18 -4.36 1.79
N HIS A 117 -8.26 -3.17 2.40
CA HIS A 117 -8.48 -1.91 1.67
C HIS A 117 -7.36 -1.62 0.65
N SER A 118 -6.10 -1.71 1.09
CA SER A 118 -4.91 -1.50 0.26
C SER A 118 -4.87 -2.48 -0.90
N THR A 119 -5.18 -3.75 -0.64
CA THR A 119 -5.25 -4.78 -1.68
C THR A 119 -6.29 -4.45 -2.74
N ALA A 120 -7.50 -4.08 -2.34
CA ALA A 120 -8.55 -3.69 -3.28
C ALA A 120 -8.18 -2.44 -4.11
N LEU A 121 -7.45 -1.49 -3.53
CA LEU A 121 -6.94 -0.32 -4.24
C LEU A 121 -5.89 -0.73 -5.30
N PHE A 122 -4.92 -1.57 -4.95
CA PHE A 122 -3.92 -2.05 -5.91
C PHE A 122 -4.55 -2.85 -7.05
N TYR A 123 -5.54 -3.70 -6.78
CA TYR A 123 -6.27 -4.39 -7.86
C TYR A 123 -6.99 -3.43 -8.80
N ARG A 124 -7.61 -2.37 -8.27
CA ARG A 124 -8.21 -1.32 -9.11
C ARG A 124 -7.16 -0.58 -9.95
N ILE A 125 -6.00 -0.26 -9.38
CA ILE A 125 -4.90 0.38 -10.14
C ILE A 125 -4.40 -0.54 -11.25
N TYR A 126 -4.16 -1.82 -10.95
CA TYR A 126 -3.78 -2.80 -11.95
C TYR A 126 -4.83 -2.94 -13.04
N TRP A 127 -6.11 -2.93 -12.69
CA TRP A 127 -7.19 -2.95 -13.65
C TRP A 127 -7.13 -1.74 -14.60
N ASP A 128 -6.89 -0.54 -14.07
CA ASP A 128 -6.73 0.66 -14.88
C ASP A 128 -5.50 0.58 -15.81
N TRP A 129 -4.47 -0.18 -15.42
CA TRP A 129 -3.29 -0.51 -16.26
C TRP A 129 -3.49 -1.70 -17.20
N GLY A 130 -4.73 -2.17 -17.40
CA GLY A 130 -5.03 -3.23 -18.35
C GLY A 130 -4.91 -4.66 -17.79
N MET A 131 -4.56 -4.84 -16.51
CA MET A 131 -4.68 -6.17 -15.88
C MET A 131 -6.14 -6.60 -15.86
N ARG A 132 -6.36 -7.88 -16.16
CA ARG A 132 -7.68 -8.52 -16.14
C ARG A 132 -7.60 -9.81 -15.36
N PRO A 133 -8.73 -10.38 -14.93
CA PRO A 133 -8.75 -11.71 -14.35
C PRO A 133 -8.02 -12.71 -15.26
N PHE A 134 -7.35 -13.67 -14.65
CA PHE A 134 -6.57 -14.76 -15.24
C PHE A 134 -5.28 -14.34 -15.97
N LYS A 135 -5.00 -13.04 -16.08
CA LYS A 135 -3.70 -12.51 -16.49
C LYS A 135 -2.67 -12.77 -15.38
N SER A 136 -1.44 -12.99 -15.80
CA SER A 136 -0.28 -13.24 -14.94
C SER A 136 0.54 -11.97 -14.72
N ILE A 137 1.04 -11.81 -13.50
CA ILE A 137 1.94 -10.72 -13.11
C ILE A 137 3.20 -11.32 -12.51
N SER A 138 4.37 -10.85 -12.95
CA SER A 138 5.65 -11.21 -12.35
C SER A 138 6.25 -10.00 -11.65
N TYR A 139 6.62 -10.17 -10.38
CA TYR A 139 7.29 -9.16 -9.58
C TYR A 139 8.79 -9.45 -9.50
N ILE A 140 9.62 -8.49 -9.89
CA ILE A 140 11.08 -8.48 -9.67
C ILE A 140 11.34 -7.56 -8.48
N ARG A 141 11.42 -8.13 -7.28
CA ARG A 141 11.55 -7.38 -6.02
C ARG A 141 12.36 -8.17 -4.99
N TYR A 142 12.95 -7.47 -4.02
CA TYR A 142 13.65 -8.12 -2.90
C TYR A 142 12.68 -8.73 -1.88
N GLU A 143 11.44 -8.21 -1.78
CA GLU A 143 10.42 -8.72 -0.87
C GLU A 143 9.69 -9.91 -1.49
N GLN A 144 9.63 -11.02 -0.75
CA GLN A 144 8.69 -12.10 -1.04
C GLN A 144 7.30 -11.66 -0.57
N LEU A 145 6.35 -11.55 -1.51
CA LEU A 145 4.96 -11.28 -1.15
C LEU A 145 4.27 -12.61 -0.89
N GLU A 146 3.54 -12.67 0.22
CA GLU A 146 2.65 -13.79 0.48
C GLU A 146 1.47 -13.79 -0.50
N PRO A 147 1.14 -14.95 -1.13
CA PRO A 147 0.04 -15.02 -2.08
C PRO A 147 -1.28 -14.61 -1.44
N LYS A 148 -1.95 -13.64 -2.05
CA LYS A 148 -3.24 -13.12 -1.57
C LYS A 148 -4.35 -14.12 -1.85
N LEU A 149 -5.49 -14.02 -1.16
CA LEU A 149 -6.60 -14.96 -1.34
C LEU A 149 -7.08 -15.04 -2.80
N ILE A 150 -7.19 -13.91 -3.48
CA ILE A 150 -7.56 -13.88 -4.91
C ILE A 150 -6.51 -14.52 -5.83
N GLU A 151 -5.23 -14.53 -5.43
CA GLU A 151 -4.17 -15.23 -6.14
C GLU A 151 -4.24 -16.74 -5.87
N ARG A 152 -4.53 -17.14 -4.63
CA ARG A 152 -4.78 -18.55 -4.25
C ARG A 152 -6.00 -19.14 -4.96
N LEU A 153 -7.00 -18.32 -5.25
CA LEU A 153 -8.18 -18.71 -6.03
C LEU A 153 -7.93 -18.73 -7.55
N GLY A 154 -6.71 -18.43 -8.01
CA GLY A 154 -6.34 -18.46 -9.42
C GLY A 154 -6.90 -17.32 -10.27
N ILE A 155 -7.57 -16.33 -9.65
CA ILE A 155 -8.15 -15.18 -10.34
C ILE A 155 -7.05 -14.26 -10.89
N THR A 156 -5.89 -14.19 -10.23
CA THR A 156 -4.68 -13.56 -10.77
C THR A 156 -3.49 -14.44 -10.44
N ARG A 157 -2.63 -14.73 -11.43
CA ARG A 157 -1.42 -15.53 -11.19
C ARG A 157 -0.26 -14.59 -10.89
N SER A 158 0.24 -14.60 -9.66
CA SER A 158 1.41 -13.83 -9.23
C SER A 158 2.65 -14.72 -9.20
N ASN A 159 3.73 -14.27 -9.84
CA ASN A 159 5.04 -14.87 -9.73
C ASN A 159 6.00 -13.91 -9.04
N HIS A 160 6.94 -14.45 -8.28
CA HIS A 160 7.94 -13.67 -7.56
C HIS A 160 9.34 -14.08 -8.00
N ILE A 161 10.11 -13.08 -8.43
CA ILE A 161 11.51 -13.20 -8.82
C ILE A 161 12.28 -12.28 -7.90
N SER A 162 13.26 -12.84 -7.18
CA SER A 162 14.09 -12.05 -6.27
C SER A 162 15.03 -11.14 -7.07
N THR A 163 15.19 -9.89 -6.64
CA THR A 163 16.21 -8.99 -7.19
C THR A 163 17.64 -9.48 -6.94
N PHE A 164 17.83 -10.36 -5.95
CA PHE A 164 19.14 -10.96 -5.65
C PHE A 164 19.48 -12.14 -6.56
N THR A 165 18.51 -12.66 -7.33
CA THR A 165 18.77 -13.63 -8.39
C THR A 165 19.58 -12.95 -9.50
N ASP A 166 20.55 -13.63 -10.10
CA ASP A 166 21.33 -13.05 -11.19
C ASP A 166 20.45 -12.72 -12.40
N VAL A 167 20.82 -11.68 -13.15
CA VAL A 167 19.97 -11.13 -14.23
C VAL A 167 19.68 -12.17 -15.33
N LYS A 168 20.59 -13.13 -15.57
CA LYS A 168 20.36 -14.20 -16.55
C LYS A 168 19.26 -15.13 -16.06
N SER A 169 19.33 -15.61 -14.83
CA SER A 169 18.27 -16.44 -14.22
C SER A 169 16.95 -15.67 -14.11
N GLN A 170 16.99 -14.37 -13.79
CA GLN A 170 15.78 -13.53 -13.84
C GLN A 170 15.17 -13.53 -15.25
N SER A 171 15.98 -13.39 -16.30
CA SER A 171 15.51 -13.43 -17.68
C SER A 171 14.91 -14.79 -18.05
N ASP A 172 15.51 -15.90 -17.64
CA ASP A 172 14.97 -17.25 -17.88
C ASP A 172 13.63 -17.47 -17.17
N LEU A 173 13.50 -16.95 -15.94
CA LEU A 173 12.24 -17.02 -15.18
C LEU A 173 11.15 -16.17 -15.83
N VAL A 174 11.45 -14.95 -16.28
CA VAL A 174 10.45 -14.11 -16.97
C VAL A 174 10.00 -14.77 -18.27
N LEU A 175 10.94 -15.31 -19.07
CA LEU A 175 10.60 -15.99 -20.33
C LEU A 175 9.76 -17.25 -20.10
N SER A 176 10.12 -18.08 -19.12
CA SER A 176 9.37 -19.30 -18.80
C SER A 176 7.99 -19.03 -18.20
N GLN A 177 7.86 -17.97 -17.40
CA GLN A 177 6.58 -17.57 -16.82
C GLN A 177 5.66 -16.86 -17.82
N ASN A 178 6.24 -16.26 -18.87
CA ASN A 178 5.57 -15.47 -19.89
C ASN A 178 4.48 -14.54 -19.29
N PRO A 179 4.85 -13.62 -18.38
CA PRO A 179 3.88 -12.79 -17.68
C PRO A 179 3.26 -11.75 -18.60
N HIS A 180 2.01 -11.41 -18.31
CA HIS A 180 1.34 -10.31 -19.02
C HIS A 180 1.75 -8.94 -18.49
N VAL A 181 2.12 -8.88 -17.20
CA VAL A 181 2.61 -7.65 -16.58
C VAL A 181 3.87 -7.95 -15.79
N LEU A 182 4.87 -7.10 -15.98
CA LEU A 182 6.12 -7.15 -15.24
C LEU A 182 6.22 -5.93 -14.31
N VAL A 183 6.51 -6.16 -13.03
CA VAL A 183 6.63 -5.11 -12.03
C VAL A 183 7.98 -5.21 -11.34
N GLY A 184 8.79 -4.17 -11.40
CA GLY A 184 10.09 -4.10 -10.72
C GLY A 184 10.52 -2.66 -10.48
N HIS A 185 11.67 -2.47 -9.84
CA HIS A 185 12.28 -1.14 -9.79
C HIS A 185 12.86 -0.78 -11.16
N PRO A 186 12.87 0.50 -11.57
CA PRO A 186 13.38 0.91 -12.87
C PRO A 186 14.80 0.38 -13.19
N PRO A 187 15.78 0.38 -12.26
CA PRO A 187 17.11 -0.18 -12.54
C PRO A 187 17.08 -1.68 -12.85
N ASP A 188 16.28 -2.46 -12.11
CA ASP A 188 16.15 -3.90 -12.31
C ASP A 188 15.53 -4.21 -13.68
N LEU A 189 14.49 -3.46 -14.07
CA LEU A 189 13.83 -3.60 -15.36
C LEU A 189 14.76 -3.23 -16.53
N VAL A 190 15.59 -2.19 -16.37
CA VAL A 190 16.59 -1.81 -17.38
C VAL A 190 17.66 -2.89 -17.52
N ALA A 191 18.15 -3.44 -16.39
CA ALA A 191 19.13 -4.52 -16.41
C ALA A 191 18.57 -5.76 -17.11
N LEU A 192 17.33 -6.14 -16.78
CA LEU A 192 16.61 -7.22 -17.43
C LEU A 192 16.45 -6.99 -18.94
N ALA A 193 15.97 -5.81 -19.35
CA ALA A 193 15.74 -5.48 -20.76
C ALA A 193 17.04 -5.55 -21.58
N ARG A 194 18.16 -5.09 -21.01
CA ARG A 194 19.49 -5.22 -21.65
C ARG A 194 19.89 -6.68 -21.81
N ALA A 195 19.68 -7.50 -20.77
CA ALA A 195 20.00 -8.93 -20.83
C ALA A 195 19.11 -9.68 -21.84
N MET A 196 17.83 -9.33 -21.94
CA MET A 196 16.92 -9.89 -22.95
C MET A 196 17.33 -9.50 -24.36
N ARG A 197 17.66 -8.22 -24.60
CA ARG A 197 18.13 -7.73 -25.90
C ARG A 197 19.43 -8.43 -26.34
N ALA A 198 20.37 -8.65 -25.42
CA ALA A 198 21.61 -9.38 -25.71
C ALA A 198 21.37 -10.84 -26.14
N ARG A 199 20.19 -11.39 -25.84
CA ARG A 199 19.73 -12.73 -26.24
C ARG A 199 18.83 -12.71 -27.48
N GLY A 200 18.69 -11.56 -28.15
CA GLY A 200 17.81 -11.40 -29.30
C GLY A 200 16.32 -11.37 -28.96
N VAL A 201 15.96 -11.16 -27.69
CA VAL A 201 14.57 -10.98 -27.27
C VAL A 201 14.25 -9.51 -27.17
N GLU A 202 13.31 -9.03 -27.96
CA GLU A 202 12.74 -7.69 -27.82
C GLU A 202 11.58 -7.70 -26.82
N MET A 203 11.66 -6.83 -25.82
CA MET A 203 10.55 -6.55 -24.92
C MET A 203 9.75 -5.39 -25.50
N ASN A 204 8.61 -5.70 -26.11
CA ASN A 204 7.67 -4.69 -26.59
C ASN A 204 6.81 -4.24 -25.41
N PHE A 205 6.99 -2.98 -25.00
CA PHE A 205 6.13 -2.30 -24.04
C PHE A 205 5.17 -1.45 -24.86
N ASP A 206 4.07 -2.05 -25.30
CA ASP A 206 2.97 -1.34 -25.98
C ASP A 206 2.24 -0.36 -25.02
#